data_AF-A0AAN7YMG9-F1
#
_entry.id   AF-A0AAN7YMG9-F1
#
_cell.length_a   1.000
_cell.length_b   1.000
_cell.length_c   1.000
_cell.angle_alpha   90.00
_cell.angle_beta   90.00
_cell.angle_gamma   90.00
#
_symmetry.space_group_name_H-M   'P 1'
#
loop_
_entity.id
_entity.type
_entity.pdbx_description
1 polymer ?
#
loop_
_entity_poly.entity_id
_entity_poly.type
_entity_poly.pdbx_seq_one_letter_code
_entity_poly.pdbx_strand_id
1 'polypeptide(L)'
;MVGCTRLSLARLGISFNPSGPSTPLVLRRLSSTAPPTDSLGPRWLSDIKQRLGKCMTFGTDTEQTQRAGRILSEIALDWRALIAGSEGFLTGPERRGLYRQAVVWGEQDSMGHVNNVMYNRYAESGRIEWAQKLARLDPANSKAWTTLFAPTEAGFILRTITTSFKFPMTWPDRISVYHKLHHAPTSGSDAIVLDVLVMSEKHQRPAARLSEDILVYDYTRAKKIALPAFMYDMFSSTWILQEQARKENTEKGARISAEVRRLERETWDGDGAVERVGSPGP
;
A
#
# COMPACT_ATOMS: atom_id res chain seq x y z
N MET A 1 -58.17 -10.88 25.24
CA MET A 1 -58.45 -9.57 25.84
C MET A 1 -57.21 -9.14 26.64
N VAL A 2 -56.21 -8.54 25.99
CA VAL A 2 -55.13 -7.73 26.60
C VAL A 2 -54.73 -6.72 25.52
N GLY A 3 -54.83 -5.43 25.87
CA GLY A 3 -54.81 -4.30 24.96
C GLY A 3 -53.42 -3.94 24.42
N CYS A 4 -53.42 -3.54 23.15
CA CYS A 4 -52.28 -3.03 22.41
C CYS A 4 -52.19 -1.50 22.59
N THR A 5 -51.17 -1.02 23.31
CA THR A 5 -50.97 0.40 23.55
C THR A 5 -49.98 0.97 22.52
N ARG A 6 -50.51 1.79 21.60
CA ARG A 6 -49.73 2.58 20.63
C ARG A 6 -49.02 3.73 21.35
N LEU A 7 -47.70 3.79 21.25
CA LEU A 7 -46.91 4.97 21.64
C LEU A 7 -46.86 5.96 20.47
N SER A 8 -47.42 7.13 20.70
CA SER A 8 -47.46 8.29 19.80
C SER A 8 -46.16 9.08 19.92
N LEU A 9 -45.43 9.26 18.81
CA LEU A 9 -44.29 10.17 18.71
C LEU A 9 -44.81 11.60 18.51
N ALA A 10 -44.71 12.41 19.56
CA ALA A 10 -45.00 13.83 19.51
C ALA A 10 -43.82 14.62 18.90
N ARG A 11 -44.18 15.35 17.84
CA ARG A 11 -43.53 16.48 17.16
C ARG A 11 -42.53 17.29 18.01
N LEU A 12 -41.28 17.34 17.54
CA LEU A 12 -40.41 18.51 17.69
C LEU A 12 -40.41 19.25 16.35
N GLY A 13 -41.01 20.44 16.34
CA GLY A 13 -41.09 21.30 15.17
C GLY A 13 -39.74 21.90 14.83
N ILE A 14 -39.23 21.57 13.65
CA ILE A 14 -38.14 22.31 12.98
C ILE A 14 -38.71 22.81 11.66
N SER A 15 -38.99 24.11 11.60
CA SER A 15 -39.42 24.80 10.40
C SER A 15 -38.20 25.04 9.51
N PHE A 16 -38.12 24.37 8.37
CA PHE A 16 -37.12 24.66 7.33
C PHE A 16 -37.55 25.88 6.52
N ASN A 17 -36.77 26.95 6.55
CA ASN A 17 -36.94 28.15 5.72
C ASN A 17 -35.95 28.10 4.55
N PRO A 18 -36.37 27.92 3.28
CA PRO A 18 -35.46 27.75 2.16
C PRO A 18 -35.24 29.09 1.44
N SER A 19 -34.45 29.98 2.02
CA SER A 19 -34.06 31.23 1.36
C SER A 19 -32.79 31.82 1.97
N GLY A 20 -31.65 31.18 1.68
CA GLY A 20 -30.32 31.73 1.87
C GLY A 20 -29.49 31.55 0.59
N PRO A 21 -28.64 32.51 0.21
CA PRO A 21 -27.90 32.44 -1.05
C PRO A 21 -26.85 31.32 -0.99
N SER A 22 -26.98 30.35 -1.89
CA SER A 22 -26.06 29.22 -2.05
C SER A 22 -24.70 29.73 -2.54
N THR A 23 -23.72 29.82 -1.63
CA THR A 23 -22.32 30.02 -2.02
C THR A 23 -21.81 28.70 -2.62
N PRO A 24 -21.35 28.67 -3.89
CA PRO A 24 -20.84 27.43 -4.45
C PRO A 24 -19.54 27.05 -3.74
N LEU A 25 -19.51 25.88 -3.11
CA LEU A 25 -18.29 25.25 -2.64
C LEU A 25 -17.41 24.96 -3.87
N VAL A 26 -16.46 25.86 -4.13
CA VAL A 26 -15.41 25.64 -5.12
C VAL A 26 -14.53 24.52 -4.57
N LEU A 27 -14.78 23.30 -5.04
CA LEU A 27 -13.90 22.16 -4.84
C LEU A 27 -12.60 22.49 -5.59
N ARG A 28 -11.62 23.04 -4.86
CA ARG A 28 -10.27 23.29 -5.36
C ARG A 28 -9.73 21.93 -5.79
N ARG A 29 -9.74 21.66 -7.11
CA ARG A 29 -9.06 20.52 -7.69
C ARG A 29 -7.62 20.60 -7.22
N LEU A 30 -7.22 19.69 -6.35
CA LEU A 30 -5.82 19.39 -6.12
C LEU A 30 -5.29 18.96 -7.48
N SER A 31 -4.58 19.87 -8.13
CA SER A 31 -3.81 19.61 -9.34
C SER A 31 -2.88 18.46 -9.02
N SER A 32 -3.22 17.26 -9.52
CA SER A 32 -2.32 16.12 -9.59
C SER A 32 -1.25 16.46 -10.63
N THR A 33 -0.29 17.28 -10.25
CA THR A 33 1.00 17.32 -10.92
C THR A 33 1.66 15.98 -10.59
N ALA A 34 1.59 15.04 -11.54
CA ALA A 34 2.33 13.78 -11.40
C ALA A 34 3.81 14.14 -11.24
N PRO A 35 4.48 13.70 -10.15
CA PRO A 35 5.91 13.87 -10.03
C PRO A 35 6.62 13.06 -11.12
N PRO A 36 7.91 13.34 -11.41
CA PRO A 36 8.70 12.55 -12.34
C PRO A 36 8.62 11.07 -11.93
N THR A 37 8.33 10.18 -12.86
CA THR A 37 8.13 8.74 -12.58
C THR A 37 9.46 8.07 -12.22
N ASP A 38 9.90 8.24 -10.98
CA ASP A 38 11.03 7.55 -10.33
C ASP A 38 10.65 6.14 -9.85
N SER A 39 9.38 5.76 -9.92
CA SER A 39 8.87 4.45 -9.51
C SER A 39 8.40 3.62 -10.71
N LEU A 40 8.38 2.29 -10.54
CA LEU A 40 7.87 1.39 -11.58
C LEU A 40 6.39 1.69 -11.90
N GLY A 41 6.02 1.60 -13.18
CA GLY A 41 4.66 1.86 -13.63
C GLY A 41 3.65 0.89 -12.99
N PRO A 42 2.37 1.27 -12.81
CA PRO A 42 1.37 0.42 -12.15
C PRO A 42 1.12 -0.95 -12.79
N ARG A 43 1.41 -1.07 -14.10
CA ARG A 43 1.29 -2.31 -14.88
C ARG A 43 2.61 -3.03 -15.10
N TRP A 44 3.71 -2.51 -14.54
CA TRP A 44 5.05 -3.01 -14.81
C TRP A 44 5.16 -4.53 -14.64
N LEU A 45 4.67 -5.07 -13.53
CA LEU A 45 4.73 -6.52 -13.28
C LEU A 45 3.92 -7.33 -14.30
N SER A 46 2.71 -6.90 -14.64
CA SER A 46 1.89 -7.59 -15.64
C SER A 46 2.52 -7.52 -17.03
N ASP A 47 3.05 -6.35 -17.38
CA ASP A 47 3.66 -6.10 -18.70
C ASP A 47 4.94 -6.94 -18.85
N ILE A 48 5.80 -7.01 -17.83
CA ILE A 48 7.00 -7.86 -17.82
C ILE A 48 6.63 -9.34 -18.01
N LYS A 49 5.62 -9.84 -17.30
CA LYS A 49 5.16 -11.23 -17.45
C LYS A 49 4.62 -11.51 -18.85
N GLN A 50 3.82 -10.60 -19.40
CA GLN A 50 3.27 -10.74 -20.74
C GLN A 50 4.38 -10.75 -21.80
N ARG A 51 5.36 -9.86 -21.68
CA ARG A 51 6.50 -9.76 -22.59
C ARG A 51 7.37 -11.01 -22.57
N LEU A 52 7.68 -11.53 -21.37
CA LEU A 52 8.37 -12.81 -21.21
C LEU A 52 7.57 -13.98 -21.81
N GLY A 53 6.26 -14.02 -21.55
CA GLY A 53 5.37 -15.04 -22.13
C GLY A 53 5.36 -15.01 -23.65
N LYS A 54 5.39 -13.82 -24.26
CA LYS A 54 5.48 -13.66 -25.72
C LYS A 54 6.79 -14.23 -26.27
N CYS A 55 7.93 -13.92 -25.65
CA CYS A 55 9.22 -14.51 -26.03
C CYS A 55 9.18 -16.04 -26.01
N MET A 56 8.66 -16.62 -24.92
CA MET A 56 8.58 -18.08 -24.77
C MET A 56 7.61 -18.73 -25.76
N THR A 57 6.48 -18.08 -26.06
CA THR A 57 5.48 -18.60 -26.99
C THR A 57 5.98 -18.58 -28.45
N PHE A 58 6.71 -17.54 -28.84
CA PHE A 58 7.32 -17.44 -30.18
C PHE A 58 8.41 -18.50 -30.41
N GLY A 59 9.06 -18.93 -29.32
CA GLY A 59 10.08 -19.96 -29.30
C GLY A 59 11.45 -19.41 -28.89
N THR A 60 12.00 -20.00 -27.84
CA THR A 60 13.31 -19.67 -27.26
C THR A 60 14.27 -20.85 -27.39
N ASP A 61 15.56 -20.58 -27.56
CA ASP A 61 16.59 -21.62 -27.38
C ASP A 61 16.80 -21.97 -25.89
N THR A 62 17.72 -22.89 -25.61
CA THR A 62 18.00 -23.35 -24.24
C THR A 62 18.51 -22.24 -23.34
N GLU A 63 19.42 -21.38 -23.82
CA GLU A 63 20.00 -20.30 -23.02
C GLU A 63 18.95 -19.22 -22.73
N GLN A 64 18.19 -18.84 -23.75
CA GLN A 64 17.08 -17.89 -23.66
C GLN A 64 16.00 -18.36 -22.68
N THR A 65 15.63 -19.65 -22.74
CA THR A 65 14.65 -20.26 -21.84
C THR A 65 15.14 -20.20 -20.39
N GLN A 66 16.41 -20.54 -20.14
CA GLN A 66 17.01 -20.45 -18.81
C GLN A 66 17.03 -18.99 -18.31
N ARG A 67 17.36 -18.03 -19.17
CA ARG A 67 17.36 -16.61 -18.83
C ARG A 67 15.96 -16.11 -18.47
N ALA A 68 14.95 -16.44 -19.28
CA ALA A 68 13.55 -16.13 -19.00
C ALA A 68 13.09 -16.74 -17.66
N GLY A 69 13.45 -18.00 -17.40
CA GLY A 69 13.18 -18.69 -16.14
C GLY A 69 13.80 -17.98 -14.92
N ARG A 70 15.04 -17.51 -15.03
CA ARG A 70 15.69 -16.72 -13.96
C ARG A 70 14.95 -15.42 -13.68
N ILE A 71 14.57 -14.67 -14.71
CA ILE A 71 13.81 -13.42 -14.56
C ILE A 71 12.44 -13.69 -13.92
N LEU A 72 11.73 -14.73 -14.38
CA LEU A 72 10.44 -15.14 -13.82
C LEU A 72 10.55 -15.52 -12.34
N SER A 73 11.60 -16.28 -11.97
CA SER A 73 11.85 -16.64 -10.58
C SER A 73 12.11 -15.41 -9.72
N GLU A 74 12.92 -14.47 -10.21
CA GLU A 74 13.23 -13.23 -9.51
C GLU A 74 11.97 -12.39 -9.26
N ILE A 75 11.15 -12.14 -10.29
CA ILE A 75 9.92 -11.37 -10.10
C ILE A 75 8.89 -12.13 -9.24
N ALA A 76 8.83 -13.46 -9.31
CA ALA A 76 7.88 -14.25 -8.52
C ALA A 76 8.17 -14.18 -7.02
N LEU A 77 9.45 -14.11 -6.63
CA LEU A 77 9.86 -14.02 -5.23
C LEU A 77 9.81 -12.57 -4.72
N ASP A 78 10.30 -11.62 -5.52
CA ASP A 78 10.57 -10.25 -5.06
C ASP A 78 9.54 -9.21 -5.49
N TRP A 79 8.45 -9.60 -6.16
CA TRP A 79 7.47 -8.63 -6.71
C TRP A 79 6.96 -7.59 -5.70
N ARG A 80 6.84 -7.94 -4.40
CA ARG A 80 6.40 -6.96 -3.38
C ARG A 80 7.42 -5.86 -3.19
N ALA A 81 8.70 -6.22 -3.10
CA ALA A 81 9.80 -5.26 -3.02
C ALA A 81 9.92 -4.47 -4.33
N LEU A 82 9.77 -5.11 -5.48
CA LEU A 82 9.79 -4.41 -6.77
C LEU A 82 8.66 -3.38 -6.88
N ILE A 83 7.41 -3.75 -6.57
CA ILE A 83 6.27 -2.83 -6.68
C ILE A 83 6.26 -1.81 -5.55
N ALA A 84 6.19 -2.26 -4.29
CA ALA A 84 6.05 -1.36 -3.15
C ALA A 84 7.40 -0.69 -2.79
N GLY A 85 8.50 -1.43 -2.86
CA GLY A 85 9.83 -0.90 -2.56
C GLY A 85 10.28 0.16 -3.56
N SER A 86 9.93 0.07 -4.85
CA SER A 86 10.21 1.16 -5.82
C SER A 86 9.40 2.44 -5.56
N GLU A 87 8.38 2.39 -4.70
CA GLU A 87 7.69 3.57 -4.16
C GLU A 87 8.27 4.00 -2.78
N GLY A 88 9.27 3.28 -2.25
CA GLY A 88 9.91 3.52 -0.95
C GLY A 88 9.30 2.78 0.23
N PHE A 89 8.39 1.81 0.03
CA PHE A 89 7.87 1.00 1.13
C PHE A 89 8.86 -0.07 1.59
N LEU A 90 9.07 -0.19 2.89
CA LEU A 90 9.93 -1.21 3.47
C LEU A 90 9.16 -2.53 3.63
N THR A 91 9.47 -3.50 2.76
CA THR A 91 8.71 -4.77 2.66
C THR A 91 9.27 -5.92 3.49
N GLY A 92 10.44 -5.73 4.10
CA GLY A 92 11.12 -6.72 4.93
C GLY A 92 10.34 -7.08 6.21
N PRO A 93 10.56 -8.28 6.78
CA PRO A 93 9.83 -8.77 7.95
C PRO A 93 9.96 -7.83 9.16
N GLU A 94 11.12 -7.19 9.30
CA GLU A 94 11.44 -6.26 10.39
C GLU A 94 10.60 -4.99 10.40
N ARG A 95 9.99 -4.59 9.28
CA ARG A 95 9.28 -3.30 9.19
C ARG A 95 7.95 -3.35 8.44
N ARG A 96 7.59 -4.45 7.76
CA ARG A 96 6.27 -4.57 7.11
C ARG A 96 5.14 -4.55 8.15
N GLY A 97 3.93 -4.13 7.77
CA GLY A 97 2.74 -4.30 8.61
C GLY A 97 2.22 -5.74 8.54
N LEU A 98 0.93 -5.89 8.24
CA LEU A 98 0.32 -7.19 7.98
C LEU A 98 1.00 -7.88 6.79
N TYR A 99 1.23 -9.18 6.91
CA TYR A 99 1.84 -9.98 5.85
C TYR A 99 1.00 -11.21 5.53
N ARG A 100 0.53 -11.28 4.28
CA ARG A 100 -0.27 -12.41 3.75
C ARG A 100 -1.47 -12.78 4.63
N GLN A 101 -2.05 -11.79 5.30
CA GLN A 101 -3.27 -11.91 6.10
C GLN A 101 -4.38 -12.40 5.19
N ALA A 102 -5.07 -13.47 5.59
CA ALA A 102 -6.19 -13.96 4.81
C ALA A 102 -7.33 -12.92 4.83
N VAL A 103 -7.86 -12.61 3.66
CA VAL A 103 -9.18 -12.00 3.57
C VAL A 103 -10.17 -13.04 4.07
N VAL A 104 -11.06 -12.66 4.97
CA VAL A 104 -12.09 -13.55 5.52
C VAL A 104 -13.37 -13.37 4.74
N TRP A 105 -14.09 -14.46 4.47
CA TRP A 105 -15.31 -14.42 3.64
C TRP A 105 -16.35 -13.39 4.12
N GLY A 106 -16.51 -13.25 5.44
CA GLY A 106 -17.43 -12.29 6.08
C GLY A 106 -17.01 -10.83 6.04
N GLU A 107 -15.85 -10.51 5.45
CA GLU A 107 -15.42 -9.13 5.19
C GLU A 107 -16.05 -8.55 3.90
N GLN A 108 -16.73 -9.40 3.13
CA GLN A 108 -17.47 -8.99 1.94
C GLN A 108 -18.86 -8.49 2.31
N ASP A 109 -19.41 -7.59 1.49
CA ASP A 109 -20.79 -7.12 1.60
C ASP A 109 -21.68 -7.64 0.46
N SER A 110 -22.93 -7.17 0.42
CA SER A 110 -23.92 -7.57 -0.58
C SER A 110 -23.54 -7.22 -2.03
N MET A 111 -22.50 -6.39 -2.25
CA MET A 111 -21.99 -6.07 -3.58
C MET A 111 -20.98 -7.10 -4.09
N GLY A 112 -20.67 -8.13 -3.31
CA GLY A 112 -19.86 -9.27 -3.77
C GLY A 112 -18.35 -9.05 -3.75
N HIS A 113 -17.88 -8.08 -2.96
CA HIS A 113 -16.47 -7.78 -2.76
C HIS A 113 -16.22 -7.31 -1.33
N VAL A 114 -14.96 -7.22 -0.93
CA VAL A 114 -14.55 -6.71 0.40
C VAL A 114 -15.15 -5.33 0.62
N ASN A 115 -15.82 -5.16 1.75
CA ASN A 115 -16.47 -3.91 2.12
C ASN A 115 -15.42 -2.79 2.27
N ASN A 116 -15.78 -1.58 1.83
CA ASN A 116 -14.89 -0.43 1.82
C ASN A 116 -14.31 -0.08 3.22
N VAL A 117 -15.06 -0.30 4.30
CA VAL A 117 -14.60 -0.05 5.69
C VAL A 117 -13.42 -0.95 6.06
N MET A 118 -13.33 -2.15 5.49
CA MET A 118 -12.31 -3.13 5.84
C MET A 118 -10.90 -2.65 5.47
N TYR A 119 -10.76 -1.85 4.41
CA TYR A 119 -9.45 -1.30 4.03
C TYR A 119 -8.87 -0.36 5.09
N ASN A 120 -9.71 0.44 5.75
CA ASN A 120 -9.27 1.28 6.87
C ASN A 120 -8.87 0.43 8.08
N ARG A 121 -9.59 -0.67 8.34
CA ARG A 121 -9.25 -1.63 9.40
C ARG A 121 -7.94 -2.36 9.13
N TYR A 122 -7.67 -2.72 7.89
CA TYR A 122 -6.39 -3.31 7.49
C TYR A 122 -5.24 -2.32 7.67
N ALA A 123 -5.44 -1.05 7.32
CA ALA A 123 -4.44 0.00 7.53
C ALA A 123 -4.16 0.24 9.01
N GLU A 124 -5.20 0.31 9.84
CA GLU A 124 -5.09 0.42 11.29
C GLU A 124 -4.31 -0.76 11.88
N SER A 125 -4.73 -2.00 11.60
CA SER A 125 -4.06 -3.21 12.09
C SER A 125 -2.61 -3.30 11.61
N GLY A 126 -2.35 -2.93 10.35
CA GLY A 126 -1.00 -2.86 9.80
C GLY A 126 -0.13 -1.83 10.51
N ARG A 127 -0.69 -0.69 10.93
CA ARG A 127 0.02 0.36 11.68
C ARG A 127 0.39 -0.10 13.08
N ILE A 128 -0.49 -0.87 13.75
CA ILE A 128 -0.19 -1.48 15.05
C ILE A 128 1.02 -2.42 14.91
N GLU A 129 0.97 -3.36 13.95
CA GLU A 129 2.06 -4.30 13.68
C GLU A 129 3.37 -3.58 13.31
N TRP A 130 3.28 -2.50 12.53
CA TRP A 130 4.41 -1.65 12.19
C TRP A 130 5.05 -1.02 13.42
N ALA A 131 4.29 -0.41 14.32
CA ALA A 131 4.87 0.21 15.52
C ALA A 131 5.40 -0.84 16.53
N GLN A 132 4.76 -2.00 16.65
CA GLN A 132 5.28 -3.11 17.45
C GLN A 132 6.65 -3.59 16.94
N LYS A 133 6.88 -3.51 15.63
CA LYS A 133 8.19 -3.81 15.03
C LYS A 133 9.22 -2.74 15.34
N LEU A 134 8.85 -1.45 15.29
CA LEU A 134 9.72 -0.37 15.74
C LEU A 134 10.11 -0.55 17.22
N ALA A 135 9.18 -1.01 18.06
CA ALA A 135 9.46 -1.34 19.46
C ALA A 135 10.53 -2.43 19.66
N ARG A 136 10.68 -3.35 18.69
CA ARG A 136 11.73 -4.38 18.71
C ARG A 136 13.06 -3.85 18.20
N LEU A 137 13.04 -2.89 17.27
CA LEU A 137 14.21 -2.22 16.74
C LEU A 137 14.79 -1.17 17.70
N ASP A 138 13.98 -0.70 18.65
CA ASP A 138 14.38 0.21 19.73
C ASP A 138 13.99 -0.36 21.11
N PRO A 139 14.77 -1.34 21.63
CA PRO A 139 14.49 -1.96 22.92
C PRO A 139 14.48 -0.97 24.09
N ALA A 140 15.29 0.09 24.02
CA ALA A 140 15.39 1.11 25.08
C ALA A 140 14.06 1.85 25.29
N ASN A 141 13.30 2.08 24.22
CA ASN A 141 11.98 2.73 24.28
C ASN A 141 10.82 1.78 23.95
N SER A 142 11.02 0.46 24.04
CA SER A 142 10.05 -0.55 23.60
C SER A 142 8.66 -0.38 24.25
N LYS A 143 8.64 -0.04 25.55
CA LYS A 143 7.39 0.26 26.27
C LYS A 143 6.66 1.46 25.65
N ALA A 144 7.36 2.54 25.35
CA ALA A 144 6.76 3.73 24.75
C ALA A 144 6.17 3.42 23.37
N TRP A 145 6.90 2.67 22.53
CA TRP A 145 6.40 2.22 21.21
C TRP A 145 5.16 1.32 21.32
N THR A 146 5.15 0.36 22.25
CA THR A 146 4.04 -0.59 22.40
C THR A 146 2.79 0.05 23.00
N THR A 147 2.94 1.13 23.78
CA THR A 147 1.80 1.88 24.34
C THR A 147 1.33 3.05 23.48
N LEU A 148 1.89 3.25 22.29
CA LEU A 148 1.49 4.32 21.36
C LEU A 148 0.00 4.32 21.02
N PHE A 149 -0.66 3.17 21.10
CA PHE A 149 -2.09 3.03 20.78
C PHE A 149 -2.96 2.79 22.03
N ALA A 150 -2.40 3.08 23.21
CA ALA A 150 -3.11 3.12 24.47
C ALA A 150 -3.20 4.57 24.96
N PRO A 151 -4.21 4.93 25.77
CA PRO A 151 -4.35 6.26 26.35
C PRO A 151 -3.31 6.48 27.47
N THR A 152 -2.03 6.59 27.09
CA THR A 152 -0.87 6.75 27.98
C THR A 152 -0.19 8.12 27.77
N GLU A 153 0.97 8.35 28.37
CA GLU A 153 1.65 9.67 28.36
C GLU A 153 1.95 10.23 26.97
N ALA A 154 2.25 9.40 25.97
CA ALA A 154 2.40 9.81 24.58
C ALA A 154 1.85 8.73 23.67
N GLY A 155 0.81 9.05 22.89
CA GLY A 155 0.22 8.11 21.94
C GLY A 155 -0.20 8.76 20.63
N PHE A 156 -0.48 7.92 19.65
CA PHE A 156 -0.93 8.32 18.33
C PHE A 156 -2.44 8.55 18.32
N ILE A 157 -2.84 9.68 17.72
CA ILE A 157 -4.23 9.98 17.36
C ILE A 157 -4.29 10.15 15.85
N LEU A 158 -5.14 9.36 15.18
CA LEU A 158 -5.42 9.53 13.76
C LEU A 158 -6.32 10.76 13.57
N ARG A 159 -5.80 11.82 12.94
CA ARG A 159 -6.55 13.05 12.64
C ARG A 159 -7.39 12.87 11.38
N THR A 160 -6.77 12.36 10.32
CA THR A 160 -7.42 12.19 9.01
C THR A 160 -6.93 10.90 8.36
N ILE A 161 -7.85 10.19 7.71
CA ILE A 161 -7.53 9.06 6.82
C ILE A 161 -8.24 9.25 5.49
N THR A 162 -7.50 9.16 4.39
CA THR A 162 -8.05 9.21 3.03
C THR A 162 -7.75 7.92 2.31
N THR A 163 -8.78 7.28 1.73
CA THR A 163 -8.67 5.95 1.11
C THR A 163 -9.03 6.02 -0.37
N SER A 164 -8.11 5.54 -1.21
CA SER A 164 -8.29 5.38 -2.64
C SER A 164 -8.36 3.89 -3.01
N PHE A 165 -9.56 3.40 -3.25
CA PHE A 165 -9.81 2.04 -3.72
C PHE A 165 -9.36 1.87 -5.18
N LYS A 166 -8.64 0.79 -5.49
CA LYS A 166 -8.06 0.55 -6.83
C LYS A 166 -8.80 -0.52 -7.61
N PHE A 167 -9.38 -1.51 -6.93
CA PHE A 167 -10.30 -2.48 -7.53
C PHE A 167 -11.10 -3.24 -6.45
N PRO A 168 -12.26 -3.82 -6.80
CA PRO A 168 -13.05 -4.65 -5.88
C PRO A 168 -12.36 -5.99 -5.64
N MET A 169 -11.65 -6.11 -4.52
CA MET A 169 -11.01 -7.37 -4.09
C MET A 169 -12.05 -8.33 -3.54
N THR A 170 -11.91 -9.62 -3.82
CA THR A 170 -12.87 -10.66 -3.39
C THR A 170 -12.19 -11.76 -2.60
N TRP A 171 -12.97 -12.48 -1.81
CA TRP A 171 -12.52 -13.75 -1.24
C TRP A 171 -12.56 -14.86 -2.32
N PRO A 172 -11.61 -15.81 -2.32
CA PRO A 172 -10.41 -15.87 -1.49
C PRO A 172 -9.29 -14.98 -2.06
N ASP A 173 -8.62 -14.25 -1.15
CA ASP A 173 -7.37 -13.53 -1.37
C ASP A 173 -6.60 -13.42 -0.04
N ARG A 174 -5.36 -12.93 -0.11
CA ARG A 174 -4.54 -12.53 1.03
C ARG A 174 -4.07 -11.10 0.80
N ILE A 175 -3.90 -10.33 1.87
CA ILE A 175 -3.34 -8.99 1.78
C ILE A 175 -2.01 -8.87 2.50
N SER A 176 -1.17 -7.97 2.02
CA SER A 176 -0.06 -7.42 2.78
C SER A 176 -0.20 -5.90 2.85
N VAL A 177 0.05 -5.33 4.02
CA VAL A 177 -0.09 -3.91 4.30
C VAL A 177 1.26 -3.32 4.66
N TYR A 178 1.62 -2.23 3.98
CA TYR A 178 2.88 -1.53 4.18
C TYR A 178 2.61 -0.08 4.54
N HIS A 179 3.41 0.45 5.46
CA HIS A 179 3.40 1.85 5.87
C HIS A 179 4.76 2.47 5.53
N LYS A 180 4.74 3.72 5.10
CA LYS A 180 5.95 4.54 4.94
C LYS A 180 5.66 5.97 5.40
N LEU A 181 6.68 6.67 5.84
CA LEU A 181 6.63 8.13 6.01
C LEU A 181 6.41 8.77 4.64
N HIS A 182 5.49 9.74 4.57
CA HIS A 182 5.21 10.49 3.35
C HIS A 182 6.35 11.48 3.00
N HIS A 183 6.96 12.08 4.03
CA HIS A 183 8.07 13.02 3.93
C HIS A 183 9.06 12.79 5.07
N ALA A 184 10.27 13.34 4.94
CA ALA A 184 11.28 13.32 5.99
C ALA A 184 10.73 13.97 7.28
N PRO A 185 11.02 13.41 8.47
CA PRO A 185 10.54 14.00 9.72
C PRO A 185 11.17 15.36 9.97
N THR A 186 10.37 16.30 10.44
CA THR A 186 10.83 17.65 10.83
C THR A 186 10.97 17.73 12.34
N SER A 187 12.10 18.26 12.81
CA SER A 187 12.32 18.46 14.25
C SER A 187 11.25 19.39 14.83
N GLY A 188 10.73 19.04 16.00
CA GLY A 188 9.65 19.80 16.66
C GLY A 188 8.25 19.61 16.07
N SER A 189 8.08 18.81 15.01
CA SER A 189 6.75 18.46 14.49
C SER A 189 5.94 17.69 15.54
N ASP A 190 4.63 17.93 15.60
CA ASP A 190 3.67 17.20 16.44
C ASP A 190 2.90 16.11 15.66
N ALA A 191 3.21 15.96 14.38
CA ALA A 191 2.49 15.12 13.44
C ALA A 191 3.43 14.39 12.48
N ILE A 192 2.96 13.25 11.99
CA ILE A 192 3.52 12.52 10.86
C ILE A 192 2.42 12.18 9.87
N VAL A 193 2.77 12.11 8.60
CA VAL A 193 1.87 11.56 7.57
C VAL A 193 2.44 10.22 7.11
N LEU A 194 1.62 9.17 7.20
CA LEU A 194 1.94 7.85 6.68
C LEU A 194 1.20 7.60 5.38
N ASP A 195 1.92 7.17 4.35
CA ASP A 195 1.31 6.51 3.20
C ASP A 195 1.15 5.03 3.51
N VAL A 196 0.02 4.46 3.10
CA VAL A 196 -0.31 3.04 3.31
C VAL A 196 -0.62 2.38 1.98
N LEU A 197 -0.06 1.19 1.78
CA LEU A 197 -0.30 0.37 0.61
C LEU A 197 -0.90 -0.97 1.03
N VAL A 198 -2.15 -1.22 0.62
CA VAL A 198 -2.80 -2.53 0.77
C VAL A 198 -2.61 -3.29 -0.54
N MET A 199 -1.78 -4.32 -0.53
CA MET A 199 -1.45 -5.15 -1.69
C MET A 199 -2.29 -6.42 -1.70
N SER A 200 -2.85 -6.77 -2.87
CA SER A 200 -3.50 -8.06 -3.09
C SER A 200 -2.47 -9.14 -3.44
N GLU A 201 -2.63 -10.26 -2.75
CA GLU A 201 -2.02 -11.57 -2.91
C GLU A 201 -2.11 -12.13 -4.31
N LYS A 202 -3.37 -12.35 -4.65
CA LYS A 202 -3.82 -13.03 -5.84
C LYS A 202 -3.57 -12.22 -7.09
N HIS A 203 -3.81 -10.91 -7.01
CA HIS A 203 -3.69 -10.00 -8.15
C HIS A 203 -2.30 -9.35 -8.26
N GLN A 204 -1.45 -9.49 -7.24
CA GLN A 204 -0.09 -8.95 -7.18
C GLN A 204 0.00 -7.46 -7.52
N ARG A 205 -0.97 -6.69 -7.01
CA ARG A 205 -1.08 -5.25 -7.27
C ARG A 205 -1.77 -4.52 -6.10
N PRO A 206 -1.63 -3.18 -6.01
CA PRO A 206 -2.34 -2.39 -5.00
C PRO A 206 -3.86 -2.55 -5.11
N ALA A 207 -4.50 -2.94 -4.01
CA ALA A 207 -5.95 -3.00 -3.86
C ALA A 207 -6.52 -1.67 -3.32
N ALA A 208 -5.79 -1.02 -2.41
CA ALA A 208 -6.07 0.33 -1.96
C ALA A 208 -4.77 1.07 -1.62
N ARG A 209 -4.84 2.41 -1.69
CA ARG A 209 -3.82 3.31 -1.15
C ARG A 209 -4.48 4.23 -0.13
N LEU A 210 -3.82 4.45 1.00
CA LEU A 210 -4.32 5.34 2.05
C LEU A 210 -3.26 6.38 2.42
N SER A 211 -3.71 7.50 2.97
CA SER A 211 -2.86 8.51 3.61
C SER A 211 -3.44 8.81 5.00
N GLU A 212 -2.59 8.77 6.01
CA GLU A 212 -2.94 8.89 7.43
C GLU A 212 -2.18 10.07 8.04
N ASP A 213 -2.89 11.13 8.44
CA ASP A 213 -2.34 12.23 9.25
C ASP A 213 -2.48 11.86 10.73
N ILE A 214 -1.35 11.66 11.40
CA ILE A 214 -1.26 11.10 12.75
C ILE A 214 -0.55 12.10 13.66
N LEU A 215 -1.14 12.35 14.83
CA LEU A 215 -0.62 13.23 15.85
C LEU A 215 -0.03 12.49 17.01
N VAL A 216 1.00 13.08 17.62
CA VAL A 216 1.44 12.70 18.95
C VAL A 216 0.67 13.52 19.98
N TYR A 217 -0.02 12.82 20.86
CA TYR A 217 -0.88 13.41 21.87
C TYR A 217 -0.52 12.88 23.24
N ASP A 218 -0.38 13.80 24.20
CA ASP A 218 -0.25 13.51 25.61
C ASP A 218 -1.64 13.39 26.22
N TYR A 219 -2.07 12.15 26.49
CA TYR A 219 -3.41 11.87 27.02
C TYR A 219 -3.54 12.26 28.50
N THR A 220 -2.44 12.41 29.23
CA THR A 220 -2.48 12.84 30.64
C THR A 220 -2.75 14.34 30.74
N ARG A 221 -2.19 15.11 29.81
CA ARG A 221 -2.33 16.58 29.75
C ARG A 221 -3.36 17.06 28.73
N ALA A 222 -3.98 16.13 28.00
CA ALA A 222 -4.94 16.40 26.93
C ALA A 222 -4.43 17.44 25.91
N LYS A 223 -3.18 17.29 25.45
CA LYS A 223 -2.59 18.23 24.48
C LYS A 223 -1.70 17.53 23.45
N LYS A 224 -1.59 18.12 22.26
CA LYS A 224 -0.59 17.71 21.28
C LYS A 224 0.81 18.01 21.81
N ILE A 225 1.76 17.13 21.49
CA ILE A 225 3.16 17.31 21.85
C ILE A 225 4.03 17.10 20.61
N ALA A 226 5.22 17.71 20.62
CA ALA A 226 6.22 17.40 19.61
C ALA A 226 6.62 15.93 19.67
N LEU A 227 7.07 15.37 18.55
CA LEU A 227 7.67 14.05 18.46
C LEU A 227 8.78 13.90 19.52
N PRO A 228 8.67 12.91 20.42
CA PRO A 228 9.76 12.55 21.32
C PRO A 228 11.04 12.24 20.52
N ALA A 229 12.21 12.51 21.09
CA ALA A 229 13.49 12.37 20.41
C ALA A 229 13.70 10.97 19.81
N PHE A 230 13.38 9.91 20.56
CA PHE A 230 13.51 8.54 20.06
C PHE A 230 12.63 8.26 18.81
N MET A 231 11.45 8.89 18.72
CA MET A 231 10.60 8.77 17.52
C MET A 231 11.21 9.53 16.35
N TYR A 232 11.70 10.75 16.58
CA TYR A 232 12.37 11.53 15.55
C TYR A 232 13.58 10.78 14.97
N ASP A 233 14.42 10.21 15.82
CA ASP A 233 15.61 9.44 15.41
C ASP A 233 15.22 8.17 14.64
N MET A 234 14.21 7.43 15.14
CA MET A 234 13.70 6.24 14.45
C MET A 234 13.08 6.59 13.10
N PHE A 235 12.32 7.68 13.00
CA PHE A 235 11.72 8.11 11.74
C PHE A 235 12.76 8.65 10.76
N SER A 236 13.79 9.32 11.25
CA SER A 236 14.89 9.81 10.41
C SER A 236 15.66 8.64 9.79
N SER A 237 16.01 7.63 10.58
CA SER A 237 16.64 6.40 10.06
C SER A 237 15.70 5.63 9.12
N THR A 238 14.41 5.55 9.45
CA THR A 238 13.40 4.91 8.60
C THR A 238 13.29 5.61 7.24
N TRP A 239 13.27 6.94 7.21
CA TRP A 239 13.22 7.72 5.97
C TRP A 239 14.42 7.43 5.06
N ILE A 240 15.64 7.37 5.60
CA ILE A 240 16.84 7.01 4.84
C ILE A 240 16.69 5.63 4.20
N LEU A 241 16.20 4.65 4.97
CA LEU A 241 15.95 3.29 4.44
C LEU A 241 14.89 3.29 3.33
N GLN A 242 13.85 4.11 3.44
CA GLN A 242 12.81 4.22 2.39
C GLN A 242 13.39 4.76 1.08
N GLU A 243 14.24 5.79 1.15
CA GLU A 243 14.90 6.35 -0.04
C GLU A 243 15.86 5.34 -0.67
N GLN A 244 16.61 4.61 0.15
CA GLN A 244 17.49 3.54 -0.34
C GLN A 244 16.69 2.43 -1.01
N ALA A 245 15.61 1.95 -0.37
CA ALA A 245 14.74 0.93 -0.94
C ALA A 245 14.10 1.40 -2.26
N ARG A 246 13.70 2.67 -2.35
CA ARG A 246 13.17 3.28 -3.58
C ARG A 246 14.19 3.15 -4.71
N LYS A 247 15.40 3.65 -4.47
CA LYS A 247 16.48 3.63 -5.46
C LYS A 247 16.80 2.20 -5.91
N GLU A 248 17.09 1.30 -4.98
CA GLU A 248 17.49 -0.08 -5.28
C GLU A 248 16.43 -0.85 -6.06
N ASN A 249 15.15 -0.73 -5.67
CA ASN A 249 14.08 -1.46 -6.34
C ASN A 249 13.72 -0.86 -7.71
N THR A 250 13.83 0.47 -7.87
CA THR A 250 13.69 1.10 -9.19
C THR A 250 14.81 0.66 -10.12
N GLU A 251 16.07 0.67 -9.67
CA GLU A 251 17.22 0.19 -10.46
C GLU A 251 17.07 -1.29 -10.83
N LYS A 252 16.64 -2.12 -9.88
CA LYS A 252 16.36 -3.55 -10.12
C LYS A 252 15.26 -3.75 -11.16
N GLY A 253 14.16 -3.00 -11.07
CA GLY A 253 13.08 -3.06 -12.05
C GLY A 253 13.51 -2.56 -13.43
N ALA A 254 14.35 -1.53 -13.51
CA ALA A 254 14.94 -1.06 -14.76
C ALA A 254 15.86 -2.11 -15.40
N ARG A 255 16.72 -2.76 -14.61
CA ARG A 255 17.56 -3.89 -15.07
C ARG A 255 16.71 -5.02 -15.65
N ILE A 256 15.69 -5.47 -14.92
CA ILE A 256 14.77 -6.52 -15.40
C ILE A 256 14.10 -6.09 -16.71
N SER A 257 13.65 -4.85 -16.81
CA SER A 257 13.03 -4.31 -18.03
C SER A 257 13.98 -4.33 -19.23
N ALA A 258 15.26 -4.02 -19.00
CA ALA A 258 16.30 -4.04 -20.02
C ALA A 258 16.66 -5.49 -20.44
N GLU A 259 16.76 -6.42 -19.49
CA GLU A 259 16.99 -7.83 -19.78
C GLU A 259 15.85 -8.45 -20.59
N VAL A 260 14.60 -8.15 -20.24
CA VAL A 260 13.43 -8.57 -21.04
C VAL A 260 13.49 -7.95 -22.43
N ARG A 261 13.84 -6.66 -22.56
CA ARG A 261 13.97 -6.01 -23.87
C ARG A 261 15.05 -6.64 -24.73
N ARG A 262 16.17 -7.06 -24.13
CA ARG A 262 17.22 -7.79 -24.83
C ARG A 262 16.71 -9.15 -25.32
N LEU A 263 16.00 -9.88 -24.46
CA LEU A 263 15.39 -11.17 -24.83
C LEU A 263 14.39 -11.01 -25.99
N GLU A 264 13.57 -9.95 -26.00
CA GLU A 264 12.64 -9.66 -27.10
C GLU A 264 13.36 -9.51 -28.44
N ARG A 265 14.46 -8.74 -28.49
CA ARG A 265 15.26 -8.55 -29.72
C ARG A 265 15.95 -9.85 -30.17
N GLU A 266 16.34 -10.69 -29.21
CA GLU A 266 16.97 -11.99 -29.49
C GLU A 266 15.93 -13.06 -29.90
N THR A 267 14.62 -12.77 -29.82
CA THR A 267 13.53 -13.75 -30.08
C THR A 267 12.62 -13.32 -31.22
N TRP A 268 11.68 -12.41 -30.98
CA TRP A 268 10.60 -12.06 -31.92
C TRP A 268 10.72 -10.66 -32.51
N ASP A 269 11.50 -9.76 -31.89
CA ASP A 269 11.63 -8.34 -32.26
C ASP A 269 13.02 -8.02 -32.84
N GLY A 270 13.63 -9.00 -33.52
CA GLY A 270 14.91 -8.89 -34.19
C GLY A 270 14.78 -9.10 -35.71
N ASP A 271 15.71 -8.52 -36.47
CA ASP A 271 15.74 -8.68 -37.92
C ASP A 271 15.95 -10.15 -38.29
N GLY A 272 14.99 -10.73 -39.01
CA GLY A 272 15.00 -12.14 -39.41
C GLY A 272 14.41 -13.12 -38.38
N ALA A 273 13.63 -12.64 -37.40
CA ALA A 273 12.93 -13.50 -36.45
C ALA A 273 12.00 -14.50 -37.18
N VAL A 274 12.26 -15.80 -37.01
CA VAL A 274 11.40 -16.89 -37.50
C VAL A 274 10.81 -17.60 -36.29
N GLU A 275 9.48 -17.76 -36.31
CA GLU A 275 8.75 -18.44 -35.25
C GLU A 275 9.20 -19.90 -35.17
N ARG A 276 9.69 -20.32 -34.00
CA ARG A 276 10.11 -21.70 -33.77
C ARG A 276 8.95 -22.46 -33.16
N VAL A 277 7.96 -22.78 -33.98
CA VAL A 277 6.88 -23.68 -33.58
C VAL A 277 7.47 -25.09 -33.50
N GLY A 278 7.47 -25.69 -32.30
CA GLY A 278 7.91 -27.06 -32.13
C GLY A 278 7.09 -27.97 -33.04
N SER A 279 7.73 -28.54 -34.07
CA SER A 279 7.10 -29.59 -34.88
C SER A 279 6.74 -30.75 -33.94
N PRO A 280 5.53 -31.34 -34.04
CA PRO A 280 5.31 -32.64 -33.44
C PRO A 280 6.33 -33.58 -34.07
N GLY A 281 7.28 -34.07 -33.29
CA GLY A 281 8.19 -35.12 -33.74
C GLY A 281 7.37 -36.36 -34.15
N PRO A 282 7.88 -37.16 -35.11
CA PRO A 282 7.18 -38.32 -35.66
C PRO A 282 6.80 -39.36 -34.61
#